data_AF-A0A3M7MKL2-F1
#
_entry.id   AF-A0A3M7MKL2-F1
#
_cell.length_a   1.000
_cell.length_b   1.000
_cell.length_c   1.000
_cell.angle_alpha   90.00
_cell.angle_beta   90.00
_cell.angle_gamma   90.00
#
_symmetry.space_group_name_H-M   'P 1'
#
loop_
_entity.id
_entity.type
_entity.pdbx_description
1 polymer ?
#
loop_
_entity_poly.entity_id
_entity_poly.type
_entity_poly.pdbx_seq_one_letter_code
_entity_poly.pdbx_strand_id
1 'polypeptide(L)'
;MQHLSIRSMLSGIFQIPLRPSPASATVAAAASRPFSSSPSTLAKKKGRPAVDRRITLIRHHLYHPTKLTPRPLRFSRNRALRHWTIRRAWSLFTSKRRQEQQLELERQYNAMRAACEELRTGVGDGGRLFRRAMMKTGVWSIPERGEGHGVPIEYSRGLAEWVGGKAVGGGSGGDVEAAGKVWDDAWRPAEKKKRGSTDSS
;
A
#
# COMPACT_ATOMS: atom_id res chain seq x y z
N MET A 1 39.25 -6.62 -30.45
CA MET A 1 38.41 -6.20 -29.30
C MET A 1 37.38 -5.21 -29.82
N GLN A 2 36.14 -5.67 -30.07
CA GLN A 2 35.09 -4.83 -30.65
C GLN A 2 34.30 -4.16 -29.53
N HIS A 3 34.41 -2.83 -29.41
CA HIS A 3 33.61 -2.04 -28.49
C HIS A 3 32.19 -1.91 -29.04
N LEU A 4 31.25 -2.65 -28.45
CA LEU A 4 29.84 -2.46 -28.71
C LEU A 4 29.37 -1.16 -28.04
N SER A 5 28.88 -0.23 -28.86
CA SER A 5 28.39 1.08 -28.43
C SER A 5 27.11 0.93 -27.58
N ILE A 6 27.08 1.60 -26.42
CA ILE A 6 25.96 1.63 -25.45
C ILE A 6 24.61 1.99 -26.10
N ARG A 7 24.63 2.62 -27.28
CA ARG A 7 23.42 2.91 -28.08
C ARG A 7 22.69 1.66 -28.59
N SER A 8 23.36 0.52 -28.79
CA SER A 8 22.70 -0.71 -29.28
C SER A 8 22.00 -1.53 -28.19
N MET A 9 22.21 -1.22 -26.91
CA MET A 9 21.59 -1.97 -25.80
C MET A 9 20.20 -1.44 -25.40
N LEU A 10 19.77 -0.28 -25.90
CA LEU A 10 18.51 0.37 -25.49
C LEU A 10 17.35 0.19 -26.47
N SER A 11 17.55 -0.45 -27.62
CA SER A 11 16.48 -0.65 -28.64
C SER A 11 15.57 -1.86 -28.37
N GLY A 12 15.87 -2.71 -27.39
CA GLY A 12 15.12 -3.94 -27.12
C GLY A 12 13.97 -3.84 -26.09
N ILE A 13 13.78 -2.68 -25.44
CA ILE A 13 12.90 -2.59 -24.25
C ILE A 13 11.46 -2.12 -24.58
N PHE A 14 11.16 -1.78 -25.85
CA PHE A 14 9.85 -1.28 -26.26
C PHE A 14 9.23 -2.03 -27.45
N GLN A 15 9.33 -3.36 -27.50
CA GLN A 15 8.57 -4.15 -28.45
C GLN A 15 7.29 -4.70 -27.78
N ILE A 16 6.24 -3.89 -27.83
CA ILE A 16 4.88 -4.30 -27.45
C ILE A 16 4.34 -5.17 -28.61
N PRO A 17 3.91 -6.43 -28.39
CA PRO A 17 3.31 -7.21 -29.45
C PRO A 17 1.98 -6.59 -29.88
N LEU A 18 1.94 -6.05 -31.09
CA LEU A 18 0.70 -5.62 -31.73
C LEU A 18 -0.17 -6.86 -31.97
N ARG A 19 -1.35 -6.82 -31.36
CA ARG A 19 -2.44 -7.79 -31.54
C ARG A 19 -2.78 -7.90 -33.04
N PRO A 20 -2.83 -9.12 -33.63
CA PRO A 20 -3.23 -9.28 -35.02
C PRO A 20 -4.70 -8.88 -35.21
N SER A 21 -4.91 -7.99 -36.17
CA SER A 21 -6.22 -7.63 -36.71
C SER A 21 -6.77 -8.81 -37.53
N PRO A 22 -7.99 -9.31 -37.29
CA PRO A 22 -8.59 -10.28 -38.20
C PRO A 22 -8.96 -9.55 -39.50
N ALA A 23 -8.29 -9.91 -40.58
CA ALA A 23 -8.72 -9.57 -41.93
C ALA A 23 -10.06 -10.26 -42.23
N SER A 24 -11.07 -9.50 -42.60
CA SER A 24 -12.33 -10.03 -43.15
C SER A 24 -12.06 -10.70 -44.48
N ALA A 25 -12.05 -12.03 -44.50
CA ALA A 25 -12.20 -12.81 -45.71
C ALA A 25 -13.67 -12.71 -46.17
N THR A 26 -13.91 -11.97 -47.25
CA THR A 26 -15.19 -12.03 -47.99
C THR A 26 -15.19 -13.29 -48.84
N VAL A 27 -15.79 -14.36 -48.34
CA VAL A 27 -16.19 -15.50 -49.17
C VAL A 27 -17.69 -15.37 -49.41
N ALA A 28 -18.06 -15.06 -50.65
CA ALA A 28 -19.43 -15.07 -51.11
C ALA A 28 -19.91 -16.53 -51.16
N ALA A 29 -20.76 -16.91 -50.22
CA ALA A 29 -21.54 -18.14 -50.28
C ALA A 29 -23.01 -17.77 -50.45
N ALA A 30 -23.54 -18.00 -51.65
CA ALA A 30 -24.96 -17.93 -51.93
C ALA A 30 -25.68 -19.04 -51.14
N ALA A 31 -26.44 -18.64 -50.12
CA ALA A 31 -27.30 -19.54 -49.36
C ALA A 31 -28.78 -19.22 -49.68
N SER A 32 -29.44 -20.18 -50.30
CA SER A 32 -30.88 -20.23 -50.54
C SER A 32 -31.64 -20.11 -49.20
N ARG A 33 -32.50 -19.09 -49.09
CA ARG A 33 -33.41 -18.95 -47.95
C ARG A 33 -34.71 -19.67 -48.30
N PRO A 34 -35.20 -20.63 -47.49
CA PRO A 34 -36.56 -21.14 -47.67
C PRO A 34 -37.56 -20.04 -47.27
N PHE A 35 -38.48 -19.76 -48.18
CA PHE A 35 -39.63 -18.88 -47.93
C PHE A 35 -40.57 -19.57 -46.93
N SER A 36 -40.57 -19.11 -45.68
CA SER A 36 -41.51 -19.57 -44.64
C SER A 36 -42.50 -18.46 -44.34
N SER A 37 -43.71 -18.62 -44.83
CA SER A 37 -44.87 -17.77 -44.56
C SER A 37 -45.48 -18.11 -43.21
N SER A 38 -44.92 -17.57 -42.13
CA SER A 38 -45.56 -17.54 -40.81
C SER A 38 -45.04 -16.32 -40.04
N PRO A 39 -45.91 -15.40 -39.58
CA PRO A 39 -45.47 -14.18 -38.92
C PRO A 39 -44.84 -14.52 -37.57
N SER A 40 -43.52 -14.31 -37.44
CA SER A 40 -42.77 -14.44 -36.18
C SER A 40 -43.09 -13.36 -35.14
N THR A 41 -44.18 -12.61 -35.33
CA THR A 41 -44.57 -11.46 -34.50
C THR A 41 -45.32 -11.84 -33.23
N LEU A 42 -45.61 -13.12 -32.98
CA LEU A 42 -46.29 -13.59 -31.76
C LEU A 42 -45.39 -14.33 -30.75
N ALA A 43 -44.09 -14.47 -31.03
CA ALA A 43 -43.15 -14.85 -29.98
C ALA A 43 -42.90 -13.64 -29.07
N LYS A 44 -43.78 -13.42 -28.07
CA LYS A 44 -43.51 -12.51 -26.95
C LYS A 44 -42.13 -12.84 -26.41
N LYS A 45 -41.16 -11.95 -26.68
CA LYS A 45 -39.79 -12.03 -26.14
C LYS A 45 -39.91 -12.27 -24.64
N LYS A 46 -39.59 -13.49 -24.19
CA LYS A 46 -39.40 -13.82 -22.77
C LYS A 46 -38.48 -12.75 -22.21
N GLY A 47 -39.02 -11.88 -21.36
CA GLY A 47 -38.33 -10.67 -20.90
C GLY A 47 -36.94 -11.05 -20.40
N ARG A 48 -35.91 -10.32 -20.82
CA ARG A 48 -34.57 -10.53 -20.28
C ARG A 48 -34.69 -10.45 -18.75
N PRO A 49 -34.05 -11.37 -18.00
CA PRO A 49 -34.13 -11.33 -16.54
C PRO A 49 -33.74 -9.93 -16.09
N ALA A 50 -34.58 -9.33 -15.23
CA ALA A 50 -34.31 -8.01 -14.68
C ALA A 50 -32.98 -8.10 -13.92
N VAL A 51 -31.91 -7.62 -14.55
CA VAL A 51 -30.59 -7.57 -13.93
C VAL A 51 -30.71 -6.55 -12.80
N ASP A 52 -30.34 -6.97 -11.59
CA ASP A 52 -30.34 -6.09 -10.43
C ASP A 52 -29.60 -4.78 -10.77
N ARG A 53 -30.27 -3.66 -10.50
CA ARG A 53 -29.76 -2.31 -10.76
C ARG A 53 -28.48 -2.05 -9.98
N ARG A 54 -28.30 -2.65 -8.79
CA ARG A 54 -27.05 -2.58 -8.01
C ARG A 54 -25.89 -3.23 -8.74
N ILE A 55 -26.09 -4.42 -9.29
CA ILE A 55 -25.08 -5.14 -10.08
C ILE A 55 -24.77 -4.36 -11.36
N THR A 56 -25.77 -3.74 -11.97
CA THR A 56 -25.60 -2.88 -13.16
C THR A 56 -24.77 -1.63 -12.83
N LEU A 57 -24.99 -1.00 -11.68
CA LEU A 57 -24.20 0.13 -11.20
C LEU A 57 -22.77 -0.30 -10.86
N ILE A 58 -22.57 -1.44 -10.19
CA ILE A 58 -21.22 -1.96 -9.91
C ILE A 58 -20.46 -2.21 -11.21
N ARG A 59 -21.08 -2.93 -12.17
CA ARG A 59 -20.51 -3.12 -13.52
C ARG A 59 -20.27 -1.79 -14.21
N HIS A 60 -21.15 -0.80 -14.01
CA HIS A 60 -20.99 0.52 -14.59
C HIS A 60 -19.72 1.23 -14.08
N HIS A 61 -19.46 1.19 -12.77
CA HIS A 61 -18.29 1.85 -12.19
C HIS A 61 -16.98 1.07 -12.43
N LEU A 62 -17.05 -0.25 -12.62
CA LEU A 62 -15.87 -1.07 -12.90
C LEU A 62 -15.45 -1.07 -14.38
N TYR A 63 -16.41 -1.06 -15.32
CA TYR A 63 -16.14 -1.39 -16.73
C TYR A 63 -16.49 -0.26 -17.72
N HIS A 64 -16.66 0.99 -17.28
CA HIS A 64 -16.86 2.14 -18.17
C HIS A 64 -15.58 2.97 -18.31
N PRO A 65 -14.59 2.51 -19.09
CA PRO A 65 -13.34 3.26 -19.29
C PRO A 65 -13.61 4.60 -19.98
N THR A 66 -14.57 4.69 -20.90
CA THR A 66 -14.74 5.89 -21.76
C THR A 66 -15.43 7.08 -21.08
N LYS A 67 -16.17 6.87 -19.98
CA LYS A 67 -16.78 7.96 -19.20
C LYS A 67 -15.98 8.33 -17.95
N LEU A 68 -15.26 7.38 -17.34
CA LEU A 68 -14.51 7.62 -16.10
C LEU A 68 -13.01 7.87 -16.35
N THR A 69 -12.42 7.33 -17.42
CA THR A 69 -11.01 7.61 -17.75
C THR A 69 -10.96 8.72 -18.80
N PRO A 70 -10.38 9.89 -18.48
CA PRO A 70 -10.22 10.96 -19.46
C PRO A 70 -9.28 10.51 -20.58
N ARG A 71 -9.37 11.18 -21.73
CA ARG A 71 -8.46 10.93 -22.87
C ARG A 71 -7.00 11.11 -22.41
N PRO A 72 -6.04 10.31 -22.93
CA PRO A 72 -4.64 10.45 -22.60
C PRO A 72 -4.15 11.89 -22.78
N LEU A 73 -3.40 12.38 -21.80
CA LEU A 73 -2.96 13.76 -21.74
C LEU A 73 -1.92 14.05 -22.82
N ARG A 74 -2.20 15.02 -23.69
CA ARG A 74 -1.29 15.44 -24.76
C ARG A 74 -0.52 16.68 -24.33
N PHE A 75 0.80 16.59 -24.29
CA PHE A 75 1.66 17.71 -23.95
C PHE A 75 2.27 18.36 -25.20
N SER A 76 2.37 19.69 -25.20
CA SER A 76 3.25 20.41 -26.12
C SER A 76 4.72 20.19 -25.72
N ARG A 77 5.65 20.49 -26.62
CA ARG A 77 7.10 20.28 -26.41
C ARG A 77 7.62 20.86 -25.10
N ASN A 78 7.39 22.16 -24.84
CA ASN A 78 7.86 22.82 -23.61
C ASN A 78 7.23 22.22 -22.35
N ARG A 79 5.96 21.81 -22.40
CA ARG A 79 5.27 21.16 -21.28
C ARG A 79 5.82 19.76 -21.01
N ALA A 80 6.09 18.98 -22.06
CA ALA A 80 6.70 17.67 -21.96
C ALA A 80 8.10 17.74 -21.33
N LEU A 81 8.91 18.73 -21.73
CA LEU A 81 10.24 18.97 -21.15
C LEU A 81 10.16 19.34 -19.67
N ARG A 82 9.26 20.27 -19.28
CA ARG A 82 9.05 20.61 -17.87
C ARG A 82 8.63 19.39 -17.04
N HIS A 83 7.70 18.60 -17.55
CA HIS A 83 7.25 17.38 -16.89
C HIS A 83 8.41 16.37 -16.70
N TRP A 84 9.22 16.18 -17.74
CA TRP A 84 10.39 15.31 -17.70
C TRP A 84 11.41 15.77 -16.65
N THR A 85 11.72 17.07 -16.61
CA THR A 85 12.66 17.64 -15.63
C THR A 85 12.16 17.46 -14.20
N ILE A 86 10.88 17.77 -13.94
CA ILE A 86 10.27 17.58 -12.60
C ILE A 86 10.34 16.10 -12.20
N ARG A 87 9.97 15.19 -13.11
CA ARG A 87 10.03 13.75 -12.84
C ARG A 87 11.45 13.29 -12.54
N ARG A 88 12.44 13.80 -13.27
CA ARG A 88 13.84 13.45 -13.05
C ARG A 88 14.36 13.99 -11.72
N ALA A 89 14.04 15.24 -11.39
CA ALA A 89 14.37 15.84 -10.09
C ALA A 89 13.78 15.03 -8.93
N TRP A 90 12.51 14.60 -9.04
CA TRP A 90 11.89 13.73 -8.06
C TRP A 90 12.59 12.37 -7.93
N SER A 91 12.97 11.75 -9.06
CA SER A 91 13.73 10.49 -9.06
C SER A 91 15.09 10.64 -8.37
N LEU A 92 15.79 11.77 -8.54
CA LEU A 92 17.06 12.04 -7.87
C LEU A 92 16.84 12.28 -6.37
N PHE A 93 15.86 13.10 -6.01
CA PHE A 93 15.49 13.37 -4.62
C PHE A 93 15.16 12.08 -3.86
N THR A 94 14.28 11.25 -4.42
CA THR A 94 13.90 9.95 -3.82
C THR A 94 15.06 8.95 -3.76
N SER A 95 16.01 9.01 -4.68
CA SER A 95 17.24 8.22 -4.59
C SER A 95 18.12 8.67 -3.43
N LYS A 96 18.34 9.98 -3.29
CA LYS A 96 19.11 10.56 -2.18
C LYS A 96 18.48 10.25 -0.83
N ARG A 97 17.17 10.43 -0.70
CA ARG A 97 16.45 10.13 0.55
C ARG A 97 16.57 8.65 0.96
N ARG A 98 16.54 7.72 -0.01
CA ARG A 98 16.77 6.28 0.27
C ARG A 98 18.21 6.01 0.71
N GLN A 99 19.19 6.66 0.09
CA GLN A 99 20.59 6.55 0.50
C GLN A 99 20.80 7.07 1.92
N GLU A 100 20.24 8.23 2.26
CA GLU A 100 20.30 8.80 3.61
C GLU A 100 19.68 7.85 4.65
N GLN A 101 18.51 7.28 4.35
CA GLN A 101 17.86 6.28 5.21
C GLN A 101 18.73 5.02 5.39
N GLN A 102 19.35 4.54 4.31
CA GLN A 102 20.22 3.37 4.36
C GLN A 102 21.47 3.63 5.20
N LEU A 103 22.12 4.80 5.04
CA LEU A 103 23.28 5.19 5.83
C LEU A 103 22.94 5.34 7.32
N GLU A 104 21.76 5.87 7.63
CA GLU A 104 21.32 5.97 9.02
C GLU A 104 21.04 4.60 9.64
N LEU A 105 20.43 3.67 8.88
CA LEU A 105 20.26 2.28 9.33
C LEU A 105 21.61 1.57 9.53
N GLU A 106 22.58 1.79 8.64
CA GLU A 106 23.94 1.27 8.78
C GLU A 106 24.64 1.85 10.00
N ARG A 107 24.48 3.16 10.27
CA ARG A 107 25.01 3.82 11.47
C ARG A 107 24.44 3.19 12.74
N GLN A 108 23.11 3.02 12.80
CA GLN A 108 22.43 2.39 13.94
C GLN A 108 22.88 0.95 14.13
N TYR A 109 22.95 0.17 13.06
CA TYR A 109 23.43 -1.22 13.10
C TYR A 109 24.87 -1.31 13.61
N ASN A 110 25.77 -0.47 13.10
CA ASN A 110 27.17 -0.45 13.51
C ASN A 110 27.32 -0.06 14.99
N ALA A 111 26.53 0.91 15.47
CA ALA A 111 26.50 1.28 16.88
C ALA A 111 26.00 0.13 17.77
N MET A 112 24.90 -0.53 17.38
CA MET A 112 24.37 -1.70 18.09
C MET A 112 25.38 -2.86 18.11
N ARG A 113 26.07 -3.11 16.99
CA ARG A 113 27.09 -4.15 16.87
C ARG A 113 28.27 -3.87 17.80
N ALA A 114 28.79 -2.64 17.81
CA ALA A 114 29.90 -2.24 18.68
C ALA A 114 29.55 -2.46 20.17
N ALA A 115 28.37 -2.01 20.60
CA ALA A 115 27.88 -2.22 21.97
C ALA A 115 27.73 -3.71 22.31
N CYS A 116 27.26 -4.54 21.37
CA CYS A 116 27.14 -5.99 21.58
C CYS A 116 28.51 -6.67 21.70
N GLU A 117 29.51 -6.26 20.92
CA GLU A 117 30.88 -6.77 21.07
C GLU A 117 31.48 -6.36 22.42
N GLU A 118 31.26 -5.12 22.87
CA GLU A 118 31.66 -4.67 24.20
C GLU A 118 31.02 -5.51 25.32
N LEU A 119 29.72 -5.82 25.23
CA LEU A 119 29.04 -6.71 26.17
C LEU A 119 29.58 -8.15 26.15
N ARG A 120 30.12 -8.59 25.01
CA ARG A 120 30.62 -9.96 24.83
C ARG A 120 31.99 -10.16 25.46
N THR A 121 32.89 -9.18 25.33
CA THR A 121 34.30 -9.31 25.75
C THR A 121 34.74 -8.30 26.80
N GLY A 122 34.17 -7.10 26.83
CA GLY A 122 34.66 -5.97 27.63
C GLY A 122 34.20 -5.94 29.08
N VAL A 123 33.03 -6.49 29.39
CA VAL A 123 32.41 -6.37 30.74
C VAL A 123 32.91 -7.41 31.75
N GLY A 124 33.73 -8.37 31.33
CA GLY A 124 34.29 -9.41 32.23
C GLY A 124 33.29 -10.47 32.71
N ASP A 125 32.01 -10.40 32.32
CA ASP A 125 30.93 -11.34 32.69
C ASP A 125 30.89 -12.62 31.82
N GLY A 126 31.98 -12.95 31.13
CA GLY A 126 32.08 -14.15 30.27
C GLY A 126 30.97 -14.25 29.21
N GLY A 127 30.43 -13.12 28.75
CA GLY A 127 29.35 -13.04 27.77
C GLY A 127 27.97 -13.48 28.28
N ARG A 128 27.72 -13.54 29.59
CA ARG A 128 26.38 -13.86 30.13
C ARG A 128 25.35 -12.77 29.80
N LEU A 129 25.65 -11.48 30.01
CA LEU A 129 24.78 -10.37 29.55
C LEU A 129 24.52 -10.40 28.04
N PHE A 130 25.54 -10.65 27.23
CA PHE A 130 25.40 -10.79 25.77
C PHE A 130 24.43 -11.91 25.40
N ARG A 131 24.55 -13.10 26.00
CA ARG A 131 23.62 -14.23 25.77
C ARG A 131 22.18 -13.86 26.11
N ARG A 132 21.95 -13.14 27.22
CA ARG A 132 20.63 -12.69 27.63
C ARG A 132 20.04 -11.65 26.66
N ALA A 133 20.85 -10.69 26.21
CA ALA A 133 20.44 -9.66 25.25
C ALA A 133 20.06 -10.26 23.88
N MET A 134 20.69 -11.37 23.48
CA MET A 134 20.39 -12.06 22.23
C MET A 134 19.12 -12.93 22.27
N MET A 135 18.48 -13.09 23.43
CA MET A 135 17.23 -13.85 23.54
C MET A 135 16.09 -13.10 22.84
N LYS A 136 15.41 -13.76 21.89
CA LYS A 136 14.26 -13.20 21.14
C LYS A 136 12.91 -13.60 21.74
N THR A 137 12.87 -13.84 23.06
CA THR A 137 11.65 -14.22 23.78
C THR A 137 10.61 -13.11 23.69
N GLY A 138 9.39 -13.42 23.23
CA GLY A 138 8.29 -12.46 23.11
C GLY A 138 8.30 -11.56 21.86
N VAL A 139 9.39 -11.57 21.06
CA VAL A 139 9.52 -10.69 19.89
C VAL A 139 8.57 -11.10 18.74
N TRP A 140 8.36 -12.41 18.56
CA TRP A 140 7.57 -12.97 17.45
C TRP A 140 6.13 -13.34 17.84
N SER A 141 5.74 -13.18 19.09
CA SER A 141 4.44 -13.63 19.59
C SER A 141 3.35 -12.56 19.39
N ILE A 142 2.21 -13.02 18.90
CA ILE A 142 0.97 -12.25 18.79
C ILE A 142 0.25 -12.34 20.16
N PRO A 143 -0.25 -11.22 20.71
CA PRO A 143 -0.78 -11.14 22.08
C PRO A 143 -1.92 -12.12 22.41
N GLU A 144 -2.60 -12.70 21.42
CA GLU A 144 -3.71 -13.64 21.64
C GLU A 144 -3.28 -15.11 21.80
N ARG A 145 -2.02 -15.48 21.49
CA ARG A 145 -1.60 -16.90 21.38
C ARG A 145 -0.41 -17.32 22.25
N GLY A 146 0.11 -16.46 23.12
CA GLY A 146 1.20 -16.80 24.02
C GLY A 146 1.64 -15.62 24.89
N GLU A 147 2.21 -15.91 26.05
CA GLU A 147 2.74 -14.95 27.02
C GLU A 147 3.99 -14.26 26.46
N GLY A 148 3.79 -13.29 25.57
CA GLY A 148 4.84 -12.48 24.99
C GLY A 148 4.24 -11.45 24.05
N HIS A 149 4.63 -10.20 24.21
CA HIS A 149 4.08 -9.09 23.42
C HIS A 149 5.12 -8.64 22.40
N GLY A 150 4.76 -8.63 21.11
CA GLY A 150 5.49 -7.93 20.06
C GLY A 150 5.42 -6.40 20.25
N VAL A 151 5.49 -5.64 19.15
CA VAL A 151 5.37 -4.16 19.23
C VAL A 151 3.98 -3.78 19.74
N PRO A 152 3.86 -3.01 20.84
CA PRO A 152 2.55 -2.57 21.35
C PRO A 152 1.81 -1.74 20.30
N ILE A 153 0.50 -1.97 20.16
CA ILE A 153 -0.33 -1.34 19.12
C ILE A 153 -0.41 0.18 19.29
N GLU A 154 -0.15 0.70 20.49
CA GLU A 154 -0.13 2.11 20.79
C GLU A 154 0.99 2.85 20.04
N TYR A 155 2.11 2.17 19.74
CA TYR A 155 3.26 2.74 19.04
C TYR A 155 3.18 2.62 17.51
N SER A 156 2.26 1.83 16.95
CA SER A 156 2.08 1.70 15.49
C SER A 156 1.22 2.82 14.88
N ARG A 157 0.93 3.89 15.65
CA ARG A 157 0.18 5.06 15.21
C ARG A 157 0.92 5.79 14.09
N GLY A 158 0.22 6.04 12.98
CA GLY A 158 0.74 6.85 11.87
C GLY A 158 0.91 8.31 12.26
N LEU A 159 1.90 8.98 11.67
CA LEU A 159 2.08 10.42 11.82
C LEU A 159 0.92 11.17 11.14
N ALA A 160 0.39 12.18 11.84
CA ALA A 160 -0.64 13.07 11.31
C ALA A 160 -0.01 14.33 10.71
N GLU A 161 -0.65 14.91 9.69
CA GLU A 161 -0.21 16.19 9.11
C GLU A 161 -0.40 17.36 10.09
N TRP A 162 -1.40 17.29 10.97
CA TRP A 162 -1.71 18.30 11.97
C TRP A 162 -1.74 17.68 13.36
N VAL A 163 -1.21 18.42 14.34
CA VAL A 163 -1.32 18.06 15.75
C VAL A 163 -2.77 18.20 16.20
N GLY A 164 -3.26 17.24 16.99
CA GLY A 164 -4.63 17.28 17.51
C GLY A 164 -4.87 18.49 18.41
N GLY A 165 -5.71 19.42 17.96
CA GLY A 165 -6.33 20.49 18.77
C GLY A 165 -7.85 20.33 18.77
N LYS A 166 -8.57 20.82 19.79
CA LYS A 166 -10.03 20.83 19.78
C LYS A 166 -10.52 21.53 18.52
N ALA A 167 -11.39 20.85 17.76
CA ALA A 167 -12.10 21.44 16.64
C ALA A 167 -12.80 22.73 17.08
N VAL A 168 -12.54 23.84 16.38
CA VAL A 168 -13.39 25.03 16.46
C VAL A 168 -14.73 24.62 15.85
N GLY A 169 -15.68 24.20 16.68
CA GLY A 169 -17.01 23.77 16.24
C GLY A 169 -17.86 23.13 17.33
N GLY A 170 -18.51 23.97 18.14
CA GLY A 170 -19.77 23.63 18.83
C GLY A 170 -19.66 23.12 20.27
N GLY A 171 -19.69 24.03 21.24
CA GLY A 171 -19.87 23.70 22.65
C GLY A 171 -19.37 24.81 23.56
N SER A 172 -20.21 25.81 23.83
CA SER A 172 -19.95 26.83 24.85
C SER A 172 -19.94 26.17 26.23
N GLY A 173 -18.85 26.33 26.98
CA GLY A 173 -18.75 25.92 28.38
C GLY A 173 -17.74 24.79 28.58
N GLY A 174 -16.47 25.13 28.63
CA GLY A 174 -15.41 24.21 29.03
C GLY A 174 -14.09 24.94 29.13
N ASP A 175 -13.48 24.84 30.30
CA ASP A 175 -12.30 25.56 30.78
C ASP A 175 -11.20 25.76 29.73
N VAL A 176 -10.66 26.98 29.72
CA VAL A 176 -9.66 27.50 28.76
C VAL A 176 -8.32 26.74 28.81
N GLU A 177 -8.09 25.94 29.85
CA GLU A 177 -6.86 25.15 30.03
C GLU A 177 -6.82 23.82 29.27
N ALA A 178 -7.93 23.36 28.69
CA ALA A 178 -7.94 22.11 27.91
C ALA A 178 -7.56 22.34 26.43
N ALA A 179 -6.40 22.98 26.20
CA ALA A 179 -5.73 22.94 24.90
C ALA A 179 -5.44 21.48 24.52
N GLY A 180 -5.62 21.10 23.26
CA GLY A 180 -5.47 19.71 22.81
C GLY A 180 -4.13 19.12 23.24
N LYS A 181 -4.18 18.12 24.12
CA LYS A 181 -2.97 17.51 24.68
C LYS A 181 -2.34 16.62 23.61
N VAL A 182 -1.15 17.00 23.15
CA VAL A 182 -0.33 16.22 22.20
C VAL A 182 0.16 14.92 22.82
N TRP A 183 0.38 14.97 24.14
CA TRP A 183 0.90 13.90 24.97
C TRP A 183 0.03 13.75 26.22
N ASP A 184 -0.14 12.52 26.70
CA ASP A 184 -0.90 12.25 27.93
C ASP A 184 0.06 12.20 29.14
N ASP A 185 0.29 13.36 29.75
CA ASP A 185 1.10 13.47 30.97
C ASP A 185 0.47 12.76 32.18
N ALA A 186 -0.84 12.46 32.12
CA ALA A 186 -1.58 11.84 33.21
C ALA A 186 -1.68 10.31 33.08
N TRP A 187 -0.95 9.70 32.14
CA TRP A 187 -0.97 8.25 31.93
C TRP A 187 -0.62 7.48 33.21
N ARG A 188 -1.47 6.49 33.56
CA ARG A 188 -1.25 5.60 34.70
C ARG A 188 -1.26 4.14 34.23
N PRO A 189 -0.36 3.29 34.77
CA PRO A 189 -0.41 1.85 34.50
C PRO A 189 -1.75 1.26 34.94
N ALA A 190 -2.36 0.41 34.12
CA ALA A 190 -3.59 -0.29 34.50
C ALA A 190 -3.31 -1.23 35.70
N GLU A 191 -4.15 -1.16 36.73
CA GLU A 191 -4.07 -2.06 37.88
C GLU A 191 -4.27 -3.51 37.42
N LYS A 192 -3.28 -4.37 37.66
CA LYS A 192 -3.42 -5.81 37.41
C LYS A 192 -4.43 -6.38 38.40
N LYS A 193 -5.62 -6.72 37.92
CA LYS A 193 -6.63 -7.47 38.69
C LYS A 193 -5.98 -8.80 39.14
N LYS A 194 -5.66 -8.94 40.43
CA LYS A 194 -5.26 -10.22 41.03
C LYS A 194 -6.40 -11.20 40.74
N ARG A 195 -6.15 -12.22 39.90
CA ARG A 195 -7.06 -13.36 39.79
C ARG A 195 -6.99 -14.06 41.15
N GLY A 196 -8.02 -13.87 41.98
CA GLY A 196 -8.11 -14.58 43.25
C GLY A 196 -8.15 -16.08 42.97
N SER A 197 -7.28 -16.85 43.62
CA SER A 197 -7.49 -18.29 43.67
C SER A 197 -8.72 -18.53 44.54
N THR A 198 -9.77 -19.03 43.94
CA THR A 198 -10.86 -19.69 44.66
C THR A 198 -10.44 -21.14 44.78
N ASP A 199 -9.56 -21.43 45.74
CA ASP A 199 -9.38 -22.80 46.23
C ASP A 199 -10.55 -23.06 47.18
N SER A 200 -11.61 -23.67 46.66
CA SER A 200 -12.68 -24.25 47.47
C SER A 200 -12.22 -25.61 47.98
N SER A 201 -12.18 -25.73 49.31
CA SER A 201 -11.95 -26.97 50.07
C SER A 201 -13.05 -28.00 49.89
#